data_AF-A0A942SP15-F1
#
_entry.id   AF-A0A942SP15-F1
#
_cell.length_a   1.000
_cell.length_b   1.000
_cell.length_c   1.000
_cell.angle_alpha   90.00
_cell.angle_beta   90.00
_cell.angle_gamma   90.00
#
_symmetry.space_group_name_H-M   'P 1'
#
loop_
_entity.id
_entity.type
_entity.pdbx_description
1 polymer ?
#
loop_
_entity_poly.entity_id
_entity_poly.type
_entity_poly.pdbx_seq_one_letter_code
_entity_poly.pdbx_strand_id
1 'polypeptide(L)'
;MSDIVQALESIKEVYINIPKRIEELENHLRNLDNEQQDLLHFMEFAKPDAREMIRKYKELRNTRNERRKVKDELELLQSAKEIFSYQKLTEKNVGKVLGNVHHVLNVQENRCYTMKVRKDLQELIR
;
A
#
# COMPACT_ATOMS: atom_id res chain seq x y z
N MET A 1 29.39 13.65 -16.73
CA MET A 1 28.55 12.85 -17.64
C MET A 1 27.54 11.96 -16.90
N SER A 2 27.77 11.62 -15.62
CA SER A 2 26.85 10.80 -14.80
C SER A 2 25.55 11.51 -14.39
N ASP A 3 25.64 12.79 -13.99
CA ASP A 3 24.53 13.44 -13.26
C ASP A 3 23.32 13.78 -14.14
N ILE A 4 23.57 14.14 -15.42
CA ILE A 4 22.49 14.43 -16.37
C ILE A 4 21.73 13.15 -16.73
N VAL A 5 22.43 12.02 -16.87
CA VAL A 5 21.80 10.72 -17.12
C VAL A 5 20.94 10.34 -15.93
N GLN A 6 21.46 10.45 -14.71
CA GLN A 6 20.71 10.18 -13.48
C GLN A 6 19.45 11.06 -13.35
N ALA A 7 19.56 12.35 -13.71
CA ALA A 7 18.41 13.25 -13.69
C ALA A 7 17.34 12.83 -14.70
N LEU A 8 17.72 12.46 -15.93
CA LEU A 8 16.80 11.96 -16.95
C LEU A 8 16.17 10.63 -16.57
N GLU A 9 16.92 9.73 -15.92
CA GLU A 9 16.40 8.48 -15.35
C GLU A 9 15.39 8.74 -14.24
N SER A 10 15.65 9.70 -13.36
CA SER A 10 14.72 10.09 -12.30
C SER A 10 13.43 10.68 -12.88
N ILE A 11 13.53 11.48 -13.95
CA ILE A 11 12.36 11.98 -14.69
C ILE A 11 11.58 10.80 -15.29
N LYS A 12 12.27 9.86 -15.94
CA LYS A 12 11.63 8.65 -16.49
C LYS A 12 10.91 7.86 -15.39
N GLU A 13 11.53 7.70 -14.23
CA GLU A 13 10.95 7.01 -13.10
C GLU A 13 9.63 7.67 -12.69
N VAL A 14 9.67 8.99 -12.47
CA VAL A 14 8.49 9.75 -12.06
C VAL A 14 7.40 9.69 -13.13
N TYR A 15 7.71 9.99 -14.39
CA TYR A 15 6.69 10.19 -15.44
C TYR A 15 6.19 8.91 -16.12
N ILE A 16 6.97 7.83 -16.08
CA ILE A 16 6.65 6.59 -16.81
C ILE A 16 6.44 5.42 -15.86
N ASN A 17 7.36 5.19 -14.93
CA ASN A 17 7.36 3.98 -14.12
C ASN A 17 6.38 4.08 -12.95
N ILE A 18 6.32 5.21 -12.24
CA ILE A 18 5.38 5.42 -11.14
C ILE A 18 3.91 5.22 -11.60
N PRO A 19 3.41 5.84 -12.69
CA PRO A 19 2.04 5.62 -13.15
C PRO A 19 1.73 4.15 -13.44
N LYS A 20 2.63 3.45 -14.15
CA LYS A 20 2.48 2.01 -14.44
C LYS A 20 2.44 1.18 -13.15
N ARG A 21 3.34 1.49 -12.21
CA ARG A 21 3.40 0.80 -10.93
C ARG A 21 2.13 1.00 -10.12
N ILE A 22 1.53 2.19 -10.16
CA ILE A 22 0.23 2.44 -9.52
C ILE A 22 -0.86 1.54 -10.13
N GLU A 23 -0.95 1.46 -11.46
CA GLU A 23 -1.93 0.58 -12.13
C GLU A 23 -1.73 -0.90 -11.75
N GLU A 24 -0.47 -1.37 -11.74
CA GLU A 24 -0.12 -2.73 -11.31
C GLU A 24 -0.56 -3.00 -9.87
N LEU A 25 -0.26 -2.07 -8.95
CA LEU A 25 -0.60 -2.21 -7.54
C LEU A 25 -2.11 -2.12 -7.31
N GLU A 26 -2.84 -1.28 -8.06
CA GLU A 26 -4.31 -1.22 -8.00
C GLU A 26 -4.93 -2.56 -8.44
N ASN A 27 -4.40 -3.18 -9.50
CA ASN A 27 -4.81 -4.51 -9.92
C ASN A 27 -4.49 -5.58 -8.85
N HIS A 28 -3.28 -5.53 -8.30
CA HIS A 28 -2.86 -6.46 -7.26
C HIS A 28 -3.71 -6.31 -6.00
N LEU A 29 -4.01 -5.07 -5.58
CA LEU A 29 -4.86 -4.79 -4.45
C LEU A 29 -6.26 -5.37 -4.63
N ARG A 30 -6.85 -5.21 -5.82
CA ARG A 30 -8.16 -5.82 -6.15
C ARG A 30 -8.14 -7.35 -6.03
N ASN A 31 -7.08 -7.99 -6.50
CA ASN A 31 -6.93 -9.45 -6.37
C ASN A 31 -6.81 -9.88 -4.91
N LEU A 32 -6.01 -9.17 -4.10
CA LEU A 32 -5.87 -9.44 -2.66
C LEU A 32 -7.18 -9.20 -1.90
N ASP A 33 -7.97 -8.19 -2.30
CA ASP A 33 -9.30 -7.94 -1.73
C ASP A 33 -10.25 -9.11 -2.04
N ASN A 34 -10.26 -9.61 -3.27
CA ASN A 34 -11.07 -10.78 -3.67
C ASN A 34 -10.62 -12.04 -2.93
N GLU A 35 -9.32 -12.34 -2.90
CA GLU A 35 -8.78 -13.49 -2.18
C GLU A 35 -9.13 -13.44 -0.68
N GLN A 36 -9.05 -12.24 -0.07
CA GLN A 36 -9.48 -12.06 1.32
C GLN A 36 -10.95 -12.43 1.52
N GLN A 37 -11.83 -12.04 0.59
CA GLN A 37 -13.25 -12.39 0.66
C GLN A 37 -13.47 -13.88 0.46
N ASP A 38 -12.80 -14.50 -0.50
CA ASP A 38 -12.91 -15.94 -0.75
C ASP A 38 -12.49 -16.75 0.49
N LEU A 39 -11.39 -16.35 1.14
CA LEU A 39 -10.94 -16.98 2.38
C LEU A 39 -11.96 -16.78 3.52
N LEU A 40 -12.60 -15.61 3.63
CA LEU A 40 -13.64 -15.38 4.63
C LEU A 40 -14.90 -16.19 4.34
N HIS A 41 -15.35 -16.25 3.08
CA HIS A 41 -16.47 -17.08 2.64
C HIS A 41 -16.21 -18.56 2.88
N PHE A 42 -14.98 -19.03 2.67
CA PHE A 42 -14.60 -20.39 3.04
C PHE A 42 -14.82 -20.63 4.54
N MET A 43 -14.40 -19.71 5.40
CA MET A 43 -14.59 -19.82 6.86
C MET A 43 -16.07 -19.76 7.28
N GLU A 44 -16.92 -19.08 6.50
CA GLU A 44 -18.35 -18.92 6.77
C GLU A 44 -19.17 -20.14 6.30
N PHE A 45 -18.91 -20.63 5.09
CA PHE A 45 -19.78 -21.60 4.43
C PHE A 45 -19.23 -23.03 4.45
N ALA A 46 -17.91 -23.22 4.55
CA ALA A 46 -17.33 -24.55 4.59
C ALA A 46 -17.45 -25.17 6.00
N LYS A 47 -17.28 -26.49 6.07
CA LYS A 47 -17.17 -27.25 7.33
C LYS A 47 -15.77 -27.88 7.43
N PRO A 48 -14.70 -27.08 7.46
CA PRO A 48 -13.34 -27.61 7.51
C PRO A 48 -13.07 -28.26 8.87
N ASP A 49 -12.14 -29.21 8.88
CA ASP A 49 -11.56 -29.64 10.14
C ASP A 49 -10.68 -28.52 10.75
N ALA A 50 -10.28 -28.70 12.01
CA ALA A 50 -9.48 -27.71 12.72
C ALA A 50 -8.14 -27.41 12.02
N ARG A 51 -7.53 -28.41 11.38
CA ARG A 51 -6.22 -28.28 10.72
C ARG A 51 -6.35 -27.41 9.48
N GLU A 52 -7.37 -27.65 8.67
CA GLU A 52 -7.67 -26.86 7.49
C GLU A 52 -8.06 -25.43 7.87
N MET A 53 -8.84 -25.26 8.93
CA MET A 53 -9.21 -23.95 9.45
C MET A 53 -7.97 -23.12 9.84
N ILE A 54 -7.03 -23.72 10.59
CA ILE A 54 -5.76 -23.06 10.95
C ILE A 54 -4.94 -22.69 9.72
N ARG A 55 -4.89 -23.58 8.71
CA ARG A 55 -4.19 -23.30 7.45
C ARG A 55 -4.79 -22.09 6.74
N LYS A 56 -6.12 -22.05 6.55
CA LYS A 56 -6.80 -20.93 5.88
C LYS A 56 -6.74 -19.64 6.67
N TYR A 57 -6.72 -19.71 8.00
CA TYR A 57 -6.47 -18.53 8.84
C TYR A 57 -5.07 -17.93 8.59
N LYS A 58 -4.03 -18.77 8.47
CA LYS A 58 -2.67 -18.30 8.15
C LYS A 58 -2.59 -17.67 6.77
N GLU A 59 -3.23 -18.29 5.77
CA GLU A 59 -3.36 -17.71 4.42
C GLU A 59 -4.02 -16.32 4.50
N LEU A 60 -5.17 -16.20 5.19
CA LEU A 60 -5.87 -14.93 5.36
C LEU A 60 -5.01 -13.86 6.05
N ARG A 61 -4.25 -14.25 7.07
CA ARG A 61 -3.31 -13.34 7.75
C ARG A 61 -2.24 -12.84 6.77
N ASN A 62 -1.69 -13.72 5.95
CA ASN A 62 -0.66 -13.37 4.97
C ASN A 62 -1.22 -12.45 3.89
N THR A 63 -2.35 -12.81 3.26
CA THR A 63 -3.05 -11.96 2.28
C THR A 63 -3.33 -10.57 2.85
N ARG A 64 -3.79 -10.48 4.10
CA ARG A 64 -4.02 -9.19 4.78
C ARG A 64 -2.76 -8.38 5.03
N ASN A 65 -1.64 -9.04 5.33
CA ASN A 65 -0.36 -8.36 5.52
C ASN A 65 0.17 -7.83 4.18
N GLU A 66 0.16 -8.64 3.12
CA GLU A 66 0.58 -8.21 1.78
C GLU A 66 -0.30 -7.08 1.26
N ARG A 67 -1.62 -7.17 1.47
CA ARG A 67 -2.56 -6.11 1.16
C ARG A 67 -2.20 -4.79 1.84
N ARG A 68 -1.76 -4.80 3.10
CA ARG A 68 -1.33 -3.58 3.79
C ARG A 68 -0.09 -2.99 3.14
N LYS A 69 0.93 -3.80 2.84
CA LYS A 69 2.14 -3.35 2.13
C LYS A 69 1.81 -2.71 0.78
N VAL A 70 0.95 -3.35 -0.02
CA VAL A 70 0.50 -2.82 -1.32
C VAL A 70 -0.23 -1.49 -1.15
N LYS A 71 -1.09 -1.36 -0.12
CA LYS A 71 -1.75 -0.10 0.19
C LYS A 71 -0.78 1.01 0.63
N ASP A 72 0.20 0.67 1.44
CA ASP A 72 1.19 1.63 1.93
C ASP A 72 2.07 2.13 0.76
N GLU A 73 2.48 1.23 -0.16
CA GLU A 73 3.18 1.60 -1.40
C GLU A 73 2.29 2.46 -2.32
N LEU A 74 1.01 2.09 -2.49
CA LEU A 74 0.06 2.90 -3.27
C LEU A 74 -0.13 4.30 -2.70
N GLU A 75 -0.28 4.44 -1.39
CA GLU A 75 -0.45 5.74 -0.72
C GLU A 75 0.77 6.63 -0.98
N LEU A 76 1.98 6.07 -0.90
CA LEU A 76 3.22 6.76 -1.21
C LEU A 76 3.26 7.21 -2.68
N LEU A 77 3.02 6.31 -3.62
CA LEU A 77 3.06 6.61 -5.05
C LEU A 77 1.95 7.57 -5.48
N GLN A 78 0.75 7.48 -4.88
CA GLN A 78 -0.34 8.42 -5.12
C GLN A 78 0.00 9.83 -4.61
N SER A 79 0.73 9.95 -3.50
CA SER A 79 1.23 11.25 -3.04
C SER A 79 2.21 11.86 -4.04
N ALA A 80 3.09 11.04 -4.65
CA ALA A 80 3.97 11.48 -5.72
C ALA A 80 3.21 11.82 -7.02
N LYS A 81 2.14 11.09 -7.35
CA LYS A 81 1.27 11.32 -8.51
C LYS A 81 0.61 12.71 -8.49
N GLU A 82 0.51 13.38 -7.33
CA GLU A 82 0.05 14.77 -7.25
C GLU A 82 0.87 15.68 -8.20
N ILE A 83 2.13 15.35 -8.49
CA ILE A 83 2.99 16.15 -9.38
C ILE A 83 2.38 16.35 -10.78
N PHE A 84 1.61 15.37 -11.27
CA PHE A 84 0.94 15.43 -12.57
C PHE A 84 -0.27 16.35 -12.60
N SER A 85 -0.79 16.75 -11.44
CA SER A 85 -1.92 17.69 -11.38
C SER A 85 -1.52 19.13 -11.70
N TYR A 86 -0.21 19.44 -11.67
CA TYR A 86 0.29 20.78 -11.94
C TYR A 86 0.58 20.98 -13.43
N GLN A 87 -0.02 22.03 -14.01
CA GLN A 87 0.23 22.44 -15.40
C GLN A 87 1.70 22.85 -15.65
N LYS A 88 2.39 23.37 -14.63
CA LYS A 88 3.82 23.72 -14.68
C LYS A 88 4.51 23.25 -13.41
N LEU A 89 5.66 22.60 -13.59
CA LEU A 89 6.57 22.29 -12.50
C LEU A 89 7.27 23.57 -12.05
N THR A 90 7.00 23.96 -10.82
CA THR A 90 7.71 25.04 -10.13
C THR A 90 8.34 24.47 -8.89
N GLU A 91 9.42 25.08 -8.41
CA GLU A 91 10.08 24.69 -7.16
C GLU A 91 9.08 24.57 -6.00
N LYS A 92 8.13 25.50 -5.91
CA LYS A 92 7.05 25.47 -4.91
C LYS A 92 6.19 24.20 -4.99
N ASN A 93 5.74 23.82 -6.18
CA ASN A 93 4.88 22.65 -6.35
C ASN A 93 5.65 21.35 -6.12
N VAL A 94 6.90 21.26 -6.61
CA VAL A 94 7.79 20.12 -6.37
C VAL A 94 8.07 19.98 -4.88
N GLY A 95 8.42 21.07 -4.20
CA GLY A 95 8.65 21.08 -2.75
C GLY A 95 7.43 20.65 -1.94
N LYS A 96 6.22 21.04 -2.37
CA LYS A 96 4.98 20.57 -1.74
C LYS A 96 4.79 19.07 -1.89
N VAL A 97 4.97 18.52 -3.10
CA VAL A 97 4.84 17.07 -3.34
C VAL A 97 5.88 16.29 -2.52
N LEU A 98 7.13 16.76 -2.47
CA LEU A 98 8.17 16.17 -1.61
C LEU A 98 7.77 16.19 -0.13
N GLY A 99 7.26 17.31 0.36
CA GLY A 99 6.74 17.42 1.73
C GLY A 99 5.63 16.42 2.03
N ASN A 100 4.70 16.22 1.09
CA ASN A 100 3.63 15.23 1.22
C ASN A 100 4.17 13.80 1.26
N VAL A 101 5.10 13.45 0.37
CA VAL A 101 5.77 12.14 0.36
C VAL A 101 6.49 11.88 1.69
N HIS A 102 7.25 12.86 2.20
CA HIS A 102 7.91 12.75 3.51
C HIS A 102 6.92 12.57 4.66
N HIS A 103 5.80 13.30 4.63
CA HIS A 103 4.75 13.14 5.62
C HIS A 103 4.18 11.72 5.61
N VAL A 104 3.85 11.18 4.43
CA VAL A 104 3.35 9.80 4.28
C VAL A 104 4.35 8.79 4.83
N LEU A 105 5.64 8.90 4.47
CA LEU A 105 6.70 8.03 5.00
C LEU A 105 6.76 8.05 6.52
N ASN A 106 6.76 9.25 7.12
CA ASN A 106 6.81 9.41 8.57
C ASN A 106 5.56 8.85 9.26
N VAL A 107 4.37 9.04 8.67
CA VAL A 107 3.13 8.47 9.20
C VAL A 107 3.15 6.94 9.15
N GLN A 108 3.65 6.36 8.05
CA GLN A 108 3.74 4.92 7.88
C GLN A 108 4.74 4.28 8.85
N GLU A 109 5.91 4.90 9.03
CA GLU A 109 6.95 4.43 9.97
C GLU A 109 6.45 4.39 11.43
N ASN A 110 5.70 5.40 11.85
CA ASN A 110 5.22 5.55 13.22
C ASN A 110 3.82 4.94 13.44
N ARG A 111 3.28 4.21 12.45
CA ARG A 111 1.90 3.72 12.49
C ARG A 111 1.75 2.52 13.43
N CYS A 112 0.86 2.63 14.40
CA CYS A 112 0.36 1.48 15.15
C CYS A 112 -1.12 1.22 14.86
N TYR A 113 -1.51 -0.05 14.73
CA TYR A 113 -2.92 -0.39 14.54
C TYR A 113 -3.71 -0.11 15.82
N THR A 114 -4.78 0.67 15.68
CA THR A 114 -5.73 0.93 16.74
C THR A 114 -7.02 0.14 16.49
N MET A 115 -7.32 -0.81 17.37
CA MET A 115 -8.56 -1.58 17.35
C MET A 115 -9.76 -0.63 17.43
N LYS A 116 -10.77 -0.79 16.57
CA LYS A 116 -11.93 0.11 16.54
C LYS A 116 -13.04 -0.31 17.51
N VAL A 117 -13.33 -1.60 17.58
CA VAL A 117 -14.47 -2.16 18.33
C VAL A 117 -13.98 -3.03 19.49
N ARG A 118 -13.14 -4.04 19.21
CA ARG A 118 -12.56 -4.94 20.21
C ARG A 118 -11.36 -4.32 20.91
N LYS A 119 -11.61 -3.25 21.67
CA LYS A 119 -10.60 -2.49 22.43
C LYS A 119 -9.89 -3.37 23.47
N ASP A 120 -10.58 -4.40 23.96
CA ASP A 120 -10.05 -5.43 24.85
C ASP A 120 -8.82 -6.15 24.28
N LEU A 121 -8.70 -6.24 22.95
CA LEU A 121 -7.58 -6.90 22.28
C LEU A 121 -6.40 -5.97 22.01
N GLN A 122 -6.49 -4.67 22.30
CA GLN A 122 -5.46 -3.69 21.95
C GLN A 122 -4.11 -3.98 22.62
N GLU A 123 -4.13 -4.42 23.88
CA GLU A 123 -2.92 -4.74 24.64
C GLU A 123 -2.22 -6.02 24.16
N LEU A 124 -2.89 -6.86 23.35
CA LEU A 124 -2.32 -8.09 22.81
C LEU A 124 -1.51 -7.89 21.53
N ILE A 125 -1.53 -6.68 20.96
CA ILE A 125 -0.89 -6.35 19.68
C ILE A 125 0.03 -5.11 19.76
N ARG A 126 0.22 -4.57 20.96
CA ARG A 126 1.12 -3.45 21.23
C ARG A 126 2.53 -3.96 21.50
#